data_AF-A0A5B0LTC4-F1
#
_entry.id   AF-A0A5B0LTC4-F1
#
_cell.length_a   1.000
_cell.length_b   1.000
_cell.length_c   1.000
_cell.angle_alpha   90.00
_cell.angle_beta   90.00
_cell.angle_gamma   90.00
#
_symmetry.space_group_name_H-M   'P 1'
#
loop_
_entity.id
_entity.type
_entity.pdbx_description
1 polymer ?
#
loop_
_entity_poly.entity_id
_entity_poly.type
_entity_poly.pdbx_seq_one_letter_code
_entity_poly.pdbx_strand_id
1 'polypeptide(L)'
;MHFSNFSNLLSVIFMLLIVIAGATGLFTCSGSQYGYCTFEDRLTIPINYAFGPAYAPSRTVQNRLSLTCQYSQLPIGTPKGTCCDKSVGEVFLRDPDDPLIVYYNDYIKAGCHEAVNTN
;
A
#
# COMPACT_ATOMS: atom_id res chain seq x y z
N MET A 1 31.28 -18.49 -25.83
CA MET A 1 30.28 -17.41 -25.84
C MET A 1 29.33 -17.63 -24.66
N HIS A 2 29.70 -17.21 -23.44
CA HIS A 2 28.97 -17.62 -22.22
C HIS A 2 28.94 -16.53 -21.11
N PHE A 3 29.14 -15.26 -21.48
CA PHE A 3 29.14 -14.13 -20.55
C PHE A 3 27.99 -13.14 -20.78
N SER A 4 27.35 -13.16 -21.96
CA SER A 4 26.31 -12.18 -22.34
C SER A 4 24.95 -12.45 -21.69
N ASN A 5 24.65 -13.70 -21.32
CA ASN A 5 23.36 -14.05 -20.71
C ASN A 5 23.31 -13.75 -19.20
N PHE A 6 24.46 -13.75 -18.52
CA PHE A 6 24.51 -13.47 -17.09
C PHE A 6 24.17 -12.01 -16.78
N SER A 7 24.70 -11.07 -17.58
CA SER A 7 24.45 -9.63 -17.40
C SER A 7 22.98 -9.26 -17.66
N ASN A 8 22.35 -9.87 -18.65
CA ASN A 8 20.92 -9.68 -18.93
C ASN A 8 20.04 -10.25 -17.83
N LEU A 9 20.36 -11.44 -17.31
CA LEU A 9 19.64 -12.03 -16.18
C LEU A 9 19.76 -11.15 -14.92
N LEU A 10 20.98 -10.67 -14.62
CA LEU A 10 21.26 -9.80 -13.47
C LEU A 10 20.53 -8.46 -13.59
N SER A 11 20.47 -7.89 -14.79
CA SER A 11 19.72 -6.65 -15.08
C SER A 11 18.21 -6.84 -14.87
N VAL A 12 17.64 -7.95 -15.33
CA VAL A 12 16.22 -8.28 -15.10
C VAL A 12 15.92 -8.47 -13.61
N ILE A 13 16.80 -9.16 -12.88
CA ILE A 13 16.68 -9.33 -11.43
C ILE A 13 16.77 -7.98 -10.71
N PHE A 14 17.70 -7.10 -11.10
CA PHE A 14 17.84 -5.76 -10.52
C PHE A 14 16.60 -4.89 -10.80
N MET A 15 16.09 -4.90 -12.03
CA MET A 15 14.85 -4.20 -12.38
C MET A 15 13.66 -4.70 -11.55
N LEU A 16 13.52 -6.02 -11.39
CA LEU A 16 12.49 -6.63 -10.54
C LEU A 16 12.62 -6.20 -9.07
N LEU A 17 13.83 -6.21 -8.53
CA LEU A 17 14.10 -5.80 -7.15
C LEU A 17 13.80 -4.30 -6.91
N ILE A 18 14.12 -3.43 -7.87
CA ILE A 18 13.79 -2.00 -7.81
C ILE A 18 12.26 -1.80 -7.82
N VAL A 19 11.53 -2.55 -8.65
CA VAL A 19 10.06 -2.49 -8.71
C VAL A 19 9.42 -2.96 -7.40
N ILE A 20 9.98 -4.00 -6.76
CA ILE A 20 9.50 -4.51 -5.46
C ILE A 20 9.80 -3.51 -4.33
N ALA A 21 10.97 -2.88 -4.34
CA ALA A 21 11.37 -1.86 -3.37
C ALA A 21 10.55 -0.56 -3.52
N GLY A 22 10.20 -0.16 -4.74
CA GLY A 22 9.39 1.03 -5.01
C GLY A 22 7.95 0.94 -4.50
N ALA A 23 7.43 -0.28 -4.29
CA ALA A 23 6.08 -0.51 -3.81
C ALA A 23 5.97 -0.68 -2.29
N THR A 24 7.09 -0.78 -1.57
CA THR A 24 7.15 -1.04 -0.12
C THR A 24 7.85 0.09 0.64
N GLY A 25 7.62 1.33 0.21
CA GLY A 25 8.14 2.53 0.87
C GLY A 25 7.42 2.84 2.18
N LEU A 26 8.06 3.67 3.01
CA LEU A 26 7.36 4.39 4.06
C LEU A 26 6.46 5.44 3.41
N PHE A 27 5.30 5.72 3.99
CA PHE A 27 4.44 6.83 3.60
C PHE A 27 3.97 7.58 4.85
N THR A 28 3.51 8.81 4.66
CA THR A 28 2.96 9.62 5.75
C THR A 28 1.62 10.19 5.35
N CYS A 29 0.66 10.15 6.26
CA CYS A 29 -0.61 10.88 6.14
C CYS A 29 -0.56 12.16 6.98
N SER A 30 -1.43 13.13 6.66
CA SER A 30 -1.65 14.25 7.56
C SER A 30 -2.14 13.77 8.92
N GLY A 31 -1.86 14.50 10.00
CA GLY A 31 -2.30 14.13 11.35
C GLY A 31 -3.83 14.04 11.53
N SER A 32 -4.60 14.60 10.59
CA SER A 32 -6.06 14.52 10.54
C SER A 32 -6.59 13.34 9.70
N GLN A 33 -5.71 12.57 9.06
CA GLN A 33 -6.06 11.52 8.11
C GLN A 33 -5.80 10.13 8.68
N TYR A 34 -6.54 9.16 8.16
CA TYR A 34 -6.37 7.74 8.45
C TYR A 34 -5.50 7.10 7.39
N GLY A 35 -4.49 6.35 7.81
CA GLY A 35 -3.57 5.66 6.92
C GLY A 35 -3.87 4.16 6.85
N TYR A 36 -3.91 3.65 5.62
CA TYR A 36 -4.25 2.26 5.31
C TYR A 36 -3.33 1.71 4.22
N CYS A 37 -3.35 0.39 4.09
CA CYS A 37 -2.81 -0.30 2.92
C CYS A 37 -3.97 -0.70 2.03
N THR A 38 -3.90 -0.38 0.75
CA THR A 38 -5.00 -0.63 -0.19
C THR A 38 -4.51 -1.28 -1.46
N PHE A 39 -5.31 -2.19 -1.99
CA PHE A 39 -5.15 -2.74 -3.32
C PHE A 39 -6.38 -2.42 -4.20
N GLU A 40 -6.13 -2.01 -5.44
CA GLU A 40 -7.18 -1.81 -6.45
C GLU A 40 -7.57 -3.16 -7.09
N ASP A 41 -8.79 -3.63 -6.83
CA ASP A 41 -9.34 -4.78 -7.52
C ASP A 41 -9.84 -4.38 -8.92
N ARG A 42 -8.90 -4.40 -9.87
CA ARG A 42 -9.16 -4.10 -11.29
C ARG A 42 -9.97 -5.15 -12.03
N LEU A 43 -10.34 -6.26 -11.38
CA LEU A 43 -11.25 -7.26 -11.95
C LEU A 43 -12.72 -6.87 -11.78
N THR A 44 -13.00 -5.79 -11.05
CA THR A 44 -14.35 -5.27 -10.80
C THR A 44 -14.58 -3.93 -11.51
N ILE A 45 -15.81 -3.71 -11.99
CA ILE A 45 -16.26 -2.44 -12.60
C ILE A 45 -17.60 -2.06 -11.96
N PRO A 46 -17.71 -0.95 -11.21
CA PRO A 46 -16.63 -0.03 -10.83
C PRO A 46 -15.56 -0.71 -9.97
N ILE A 47 -14.36 -0.13 -9.93
CA ILE A 47 -13.21 -0.66 -9.19
C ILE A 47 -13.53 -0.71 -7.70
N ASN A 48 -13.25 -1.85 -7.07
CA ASN A 48 -13.28 -1.98 -5.62
C ASN A 48 -11.87 -1.83 -5.04
N TYR A 49 -11.81 -1.39 -3.78
CA TYR A 49 -10.57 -1.24 -3.04
C TYR A 49 -10.57 -2.20 -1.86
N ALA A 50 -9.56 -3.06 -1.79
CA ALA A 50 -9.33 -3.92 -0.63
C ALA A 50 -8.45 -3.18 0.37
N PHE A 51 -9.00 -2.87 1.54
CA PHE A 51 -8.31 -2.18 2.63
C PHE A 51 -7.78 -3.16 3.66
N GLY A 52 -6.56 -2.91 4.11
CA GLY A 52 -5.89 -3.61 5.20
C GLY A 52 -5.12 -2.63 6.10
N PRO A 53 -4.69 -3.08 7.29
CA PRO A 53 -4.00 -2.24 8.23
C PRO A 53 -2.62 -1.82 7.69
N ALA A 54 -2.25 -0.56 7.93
CA ALA A 54 -0.89 -0.08 7.74
C ALA A 54 -0.10 -0.19 9.06
N TYR A 55 1.18 -0.50 8.95
CA TYR A 55 2.04 -0.71 10.11
C TYR A 55 2.93 0.50 10.37
N ALA A 56 3.14 0.86 11.63
CA ALA A 56 4.07 1.92 12.04
C ALA A 56 5.35 1.28 12.63
N PRO A 57 6.50 1.29 11.91
CA PRO A 57 7.70 0.57 12.34
C PRO A 57 8.43 1.18 13.55
N SER A 58 8.18 2.45 13.91
CA SER A 58 8.68 3.07 15.16
C SER A 58 7.97 4.40 15.45
N ARG A 59 8.13 4.92 16.68
CA ARG A 59 7.47 6.13 17.19
C ARG A 59 7.68 7.33 16.27
N THR A 60 6.55 7.98 15.96
CA THR A 60 6.39 9.32 15.35
C THR A 60 7.67 10.13 15.27
N VAL A 61 8.23 10.24 14.06
CA VAL A 61 9.23 11.25 13.75
C VAL A 61 8.46 12.54 13.43
N GLN A 62 8.67 13.59 14.21
CA GLN A 62 8.08 14.93 13.97
C GLN A 62 6.54 14.97 13.84
N ASN A 63 5.80 14.34 14.75
CA ASN A 63 4.32 14.29 14.74
C ASN A 63 3.69 13.68 13.46
N ARG A 64 4.48 13.04 12.60
CA ARG A 64 3.97 12.28 11.47
C ARG A 64 4.17 10.80 11.75
N LEU A 65 3.07 10.05 11.69
CA LEU A 65 3.12 8.60 11.78
C LEU A 65 3.62 8.08 10.43
N SER A 66 4.88 7.66 10.37
CA SER A 66 5.41 6.94 9.21
C SER A 66 4.80 5.54 9.20
N LEU A 67 4.14 5.22 8.10
CA LEU A 67 3.41 3.98 7.89
C LEU A 67 4.08 3.17 6.77
N THR A 68 3.92 1.85 6.80
CA THR A 68 4.37 0.95 5.73
C THR A 68 3.34 -0.13 5.45
N CYS A 69 3.30 -0.55 4.18
CA CYS A 69 2.54 -1.71 3.71
C CYS A 69 3.40 -2.97 3.52
N GLN A 70 4.68 -2.91 3.88
CA GLN A 70 5.61 -4.03 3.72
C GLN A 70 5.17 -5.32 4.43
N TYR A 71 4.42 -5.19 5.54
CA TYR A 71 3.91 -6.31 6.34
C TYR A 71 2.41 -6.56 6.13
N SER A 72 1.80 -5.91 5.13
CA SER A 72 0.39 -6.11 4.82
C SER A 72 0.18 -7.53 4.29
N GLN A 73 -0.80 -8.24 4.85
CA GLN A 73 -1.16 -9.62 4.46
C GLN A 73 -2.35 -9.64 3.50
N LEU A 74 -2.62 -8.50 2.82
CA LEU A 74 -3.68 -8.42 1.84
C LEU A 74 -3.47 -9.50 0.76
N PRO A 75 -4.48 -10.35 0.50
CA PRO A 75 -4.30 -11.59 -0.25
C PRO A 75 -4.03 -11.39 -1.75
N ILE A 76 -4.18 -10.17 -2.27
CA ILE A 76 -4.13 -9.89 -3.70
C ILE A 76 -3.34 -8.62 -3.98
N GLY A 77 -2.36 -8.76 -4.89
CA GLY A 77 -1.61 -7.66 -5.49
C GLY A 77 -0.58 -7.01 -4.58
N THR A 78 -0.07 -5.87 -5.02
CA THR A 78 0.90 -5.09 -4.25
C THR A 78 0.16 -3.95 -3.55
N PRO A 79 0.01 -3.99 -2.22
CA PRO A 79 -0.71 -2.96 -1.50
C PRO A 79 0.06 -1.64 -1.53
N LYS A 80 -0.69 -0.57 -1.73
CA LYS A 80 -0.18 0.81 -1.75
C LYS A 80 -0.59 1.52 -0.46
N GLY A 81 0.25 2.42 0.01
CA GLY A 81 -0.13 3.32 1.10
C GLY A 81 -1.25 4.23 0.63
N THR A 82 -2.28 4.39 1.45
CA THR A 82 -3.44 5.26 1.16
C THR A 82 -3.80 6.07 2.39
N CYS A 83 -4.09 7.34 2.18
CA CYS A 83 -4.56 8.26 3.20
C CYS A 83 -6.02 8.63 2.91
N CYS A 84 -6.85 8.62 3.95
CA CYS A 84 -8.27 9.01 3.86
C CYS A 84 -8.58 10.09 4.87
N ASP A 85 -9.43 11.06 4.50
CA ASP A 85 -9.89 12.12 5.40
C ASP A 85 -10.89 11.60 6.44
N LYS A 86 -11.58 10.51 6.14
CA LYS A 86 -12.52 9.83 7.04
C LYS A 86 -12.13 8.36 7.20
N SER A 87 -12.50 7.78 8.34
CA SER A 87 -12.39 6.34 8.53
C SER A 87 -13.29 5.61 7.54
N VAL A 88 -12.74 4.61 6.85
CA VAL A 88 -13.48 3.73 5.93
C VAL A 88 -14.14 2.54 6.65
N GLY A 89 -13.96 2.43 7.96
CA GLY A 89 -14.50 1.35 8.79
C GLY A 89 -13.46 0.78 9.76
N GLU A 90 -13.79 -0.34 10.37
CA GLU A 90 -12.97 -0.99 11.40
C GLU A 90 -11.90 -1.92 10.81
N VAL A 91 -11.08 -1.39 9.88
CA VAL A 91 -10.03 -2.15 9.20
C VAL A 91 -9.05 -2.81 10.18
N PHE A 92 -8.75 -2.16 11.31
CA PHE A 92 -7.83 -2.66 12.33
C PHE A 92 -8.39 -3.80 13.20
N LEU A 93 -9.71 -4.04 13.16
CA LEU A 93 -10.37 -5.11 13.92
C LEU A 93 -10.57 -6.39 13.10
N ARG A 94 -10.27 -6.33 11.80
CA ARG A 94 -10.34 -7.49 10.91
C ARG A 94 -9.06 -8.30 10.99
N ASP A 95 -9.15 -9.58 10.64
CA ASP A 95 -7.97 -10.41 10.51
C ASP A 95 -7.03 -9.85 9.42
N PRO A 96 -5.70 -9.99 9.56
CA PRO A 96 -4.75 -9.39 8.62
C PRO A 96 -4.92 -9.81 7.15
N ASP A 97 -5.48 -11.01 6.92
CA ASP A 97 -5.78 -11.62 5.63
C ASP A 97 -7.24 -11.40 5.17
N ASP A 98 -8.08 -10.74 5.98
CA ASP A 98 -9.48 -10.44 5.67
C ASP A 98 -9.68 -8.96 5.27
N PRO A 99 -9.50 -8.60 3.98
CA PRO A 99 -9.62 -7.22 3.52
C PRO A 99 -11.02 -6.65 3.76
N LEU A 100 -11.09 -5.37 4.10
CA LEU A 100 -12.34 -4.62 3.97
C LEU A 100 -12.51 -4.18 2.52
N ILE A 101 -13.54 -4.68 1.84
CA ILE A 101 -13.86 -4.26 0.47
C ILE A 101 -14.67 -2.97 0.51
N VAL A 102 -14.12 -1.91 -0.08
CA VAL A 102 -14.74 -0.60 -0.18
C VAL A 102 -14.98 -0.29 -1.66
N TYR A 103 -16.23 0.03 -1.99
CA TYR A 103 -16.60 0.42 -3.35
C TYR A 103 -16.01 1.78 -3.72
N TYR A 104 -15.72 2.00 -5.02
CA TYR A 104 -15.18 3.27 -5.55
C TYR A 104 -15.86 4.53 -4.98
N ASN A 105 -17.20 4.55 -4.92
CA ASN A 105 -17.93 5.73 -4.46
C ASN A 105 -17.65 6.04 -2.98
N ASP A 106 -17.50 5.03 -2.14
CA ASP A 106 -17.25 5.21 -0.72
C ASP A 106 -15.79 5.53 -0.44
N TYR A 107 -14.87 5.00 -1.27
CA TYR A 107 -13.47 5.42 -1.32
C TYR A 107 -13.36 6.94 -1.57
N ILE A 108 -14.07 7.46 -2.58
CA ILE A 108 -14.08 8.89 -2.90
C ILE A 108 -14.76 9.71 -1.80
N LYS A 109 -15.91 9.27 -1.26
CA LYS A 109 -16.61 9.97 -0.16
C LYS A 109 -15.80 10.06 1.13
N ALA A 110 -14.92 9.09 1.37
CA ALA A 110 -14.00 9.07 2.49
C ALA A 110 -12.75 9.95 2.27
N GLY A 111 -12.59 10.55 1.07
CA GLY A 111 -11.42 11.37 0.73
C GLY A 111 -10.14 10.56 0.56
N CYS A 112 -10.26 9.28 0.20
CA CYS A 112 -9.11 8.41 0.07
C CYS A 112 -8.28 8.73 -1.19
N HIS A 113 -6.96 8.68 -1.03
CA HIS A 113 -5.99 8.86 -2.12
C HIS A 113 -4.70 8.10 -1.82
N GLU A 114 -4.01 7.66 -2.88
CA GLU A 114 -2.71 7.02 -2.75
C GLU A 114 -1.72 7.99 -2.09
N ALA A 115 -1.05 7.51 -1.04
CA ALA A 115 -0.04 8.25 -0.32
C ALA A 115 1.28 8.21 -1.09
N VAL A 116 1.99 9.35 -1.09
CA VAL A 116 3.32 9.41 -1.68
C VAL A 116 4.32 8.76 -0.72
N ASN A 117 5.11 7.81 -1.23
CA ASN A 117 6.19 7.22 -0.45
C ASN A 117 7.22 8.30 -0.08
N THR A 118 7.57 8.37 1.20
CA THR A 118 8.68 9.14 1.72
C THR A 118 9.96 8.32 1.54
N ASN A 119 10.77 8.70 0.56
CA ASN A 119 12.14 8.18 0.36
C ASN A 119 13.09 8.66 1.46
#